data_AF-A0A3C0EBR8-F1
#
_entry.id   AF-A0A3C0EBR8-F1
#
_cell.length_a   1.000
_cell.length_b   1.000
_cell.length_c   1.000
_cell.angle_alpha   90.00
_cell.angle_beta   90.00
_cell.angle_gamma   90.00
#
_symmetry.space_group_name_H-M   'P 1'
#
loop_
_entity.id
_entity.type
_entity.pdbx_description
1 polymer ?
#
loop_
_entity_poly.entity_id
_entity_poly.type
_entity_poly.pdbx_seq_one_letter_code
_entity_poly.pdbx_strand_id
1 'polypeptide(L)' 'MITESTLLENRYFDSVFLMRVSKRLSEQPGINYAALIMGTPKNIQILADAGYDGIDGLGASSNDLVVSLKADSS' A
#
# COMPACT_ATOMS: atom_id res chain seq x y z
N MET A 1 -7.44 -3.25 -15.01
CA MET A 1 -7.03 -2.67 -13.72
C MET A 1 -5.54 -2.95 -13.55
N ILE A 2 -4.74 -1.95 -13.20
CA ILE A 2 -3.31 -2.08 -12.93
C ILE A 2 -3.12 -2.04 -11.41
N THR A 3 -2.32 -2.96 -10.87
CA THR A 3 -1.89 -2.93 -9.47
C THR A 3 -0.41 -2.59 -9.42
N GLU A 4 -0.04 -1.57 -8.66
CA GLU A 4 1.35 -1.18 -8.43
C GLU A 4 1.62 -1.09 -6.93
N SER A 5 2.75 -1.65 -6.51
CA SER A 5 3.19 -1.64 -5.11
C SER A 5 4.62 -1.13 -5.03
N THR A 6 4.89 -0.23 -4.09
CA THR A 6 6.22 0.34 -3.88
C THR A 6 6.56 0.40 -2.39
N LEU A 7 7.86 0.41 -2.10
CA LEU A 7 8.42 0.48 -0.76
C LEU A 7 9.23 1.77 -0.59
N LEU A 8 9.07 2.39 0.57
CA LEU A 8 9.83 3.53 1.03
C LEU A 8 10.57 3.16 2.32
N GLU A 9 11.89 3.03 2.22
CA GLU A 9 12.75 2.57 3.30
C GLU A 9 12.77 3.54 4.49
N ASN A 10 12.73 2.99 5.72
CA ASN A 10 12.85 3.73 6.98
C ASN A 10 11.90 4.95 7.04
N ARG A 11 10.63 4.70 6.74
CA ARG A 11 9.54 5.70 6.77
C ARG A 11 8.41 5.18 7.65
N TYR A 12 8.60 5.33 8.95
CA TYR A 12 7.60 4.91 9.94
C TYR A 12 6.52 5.99 10.12
N PHE A 13 5.26 5.57 10.05
CA PHE A 13 4.09 6.41 10.31
C PHE A 13 3.08 5.68 11.20
N ASP A 14 2.26 6.43 11.92
CA ASP A 14 1.14 5.86 12.67
C ASP A 14 -0.03 5.46 11.75
N SER A 15 -0.89 4.57 12.25
CA SER A 15 -2.01 4.03 11.48
C SER A 15 -3.04 5.09 11.07
N VAL A 16 -3.23 6.14 11.87
CA VAL A 16 -4.21 7.20 11.58
C VAL A 16 -3.72 8.05 10.40
N PHE A 17 -2.43 8.36 10.36
CA PHE A 17 -1.79 9.03 9.24
C PHE A 17 -1.95 8.20 7.95
N LEU A 18 -1.62 6.91 8.00
CA LEU A 18 -1.73 6.01 6.86
C LEU A 18 -3.16 5.92 6.32
N MET A 19 -4.16 5.79 7.22
CA MET A 19 -5.58 5.74 6.84
C MET A 19 -6.04 7.04 6.15
N ARG A 20 -5.61 8.21 6.64
CA ARG A 20 -5.96 9.50 6.03
C ARG A 20 -5.38 9.64 4.63
N VAL A 21 -4.13 9.21 4.42
CA VAL A 21 -3.47 9.26 3.12
C VAL A 21 -4.11 8.27 2.15
N SER A 22 -4.37 7.04 2.58
CA SER A 22 -5.06 6.01 1.77
C SER A 22 -6.44 6.49 1.31
N LYS A 23 -7.21 7.14 2.19
CA LYS A 23 -8.50 7.75 1.81
C LYS A 23 -8.32 8.82 0.73
N ARG A 24 -7.40 9.76 0.93
CA ARG A 24 -7.14 10.86 -0.01
C ARG A 24 -6.67 10.36 -1.39
N LEU A 25 -5.88 9.29 -1.41
CA LEU A 25 -5.40 8.68 -2.67
C LEU A 25 -6.53 7.96 -3.41
N SER A 26 -7.42 7.28 -2.68
CA SER A 26 -8.60 6.62 -3.26
C SER A 26 -9.61 7.63 -3.84
N GLU A 27 -9.53 8.90 -3.46
CA GLU A 27 -10.36 9.99 -4.03
C GLU A 27 -9.75 10.58 -5.32
N GLN A 28 -8.55 10.16 -5.74
CA GLN A 28 -7.94 10.66 -6.97
C GLN A 28 -8.57 10.01 -8.22
N PRO A 29 -8.76 10.77 -9.32
CA PRO A 29 -9.26 10.22 -10.57
C PRO A 29 -8.43 9.04 -11.07
N GLY A 30 -9.10 7.95 -11.45
CA GLY A 30 -8.46 6.74 -11.97
C GLY A 30 -7.87 5.80 -10.91
N ILE A 31 -7.91 6.17 -9.62
CA ILE A 31 -7.55 5.27 -8.51
C ILE A 31 -8.82 4.60 -7.99
N ASN A 32 -8.90 3.28 -8.08
CA ASN A 32 -10.02 2.51 -7.55
C ASN A 32 -9.80 2.16 -6.07
N TYR A 33 -8.56 1.82 -5.71
CA TYR A 33 -8.19 1.47 -4.34
C TYR A 33 -6.76 1.93 -4.02
N ALA A 34 -6.55 2.44 -2.80
CA ALA A 34 -5.23 2.76 -2.27
C ALA A 34 -5.05 2.21 -0.87
N ALA A 35 -3.92 1.56 -0.61
CA ALA A 35 -3.55 1.02 0.70
C ALA A 35 -2.14 1.46 1.08
N LEU A 36 -2.00 1.89 2.34
CA LEU A 36 -0.72 2.27 2.92
C LEU A 36 -0.56 1.53 4.24
N ILE A 37 0.54 0.79 4.39
CA ILE A 37 0.83 0.00 5.58
C ILE A 37 2.29 0.14 5.99
N MET A 38 2.57 -0.17 7.26
CA MET A 38 3.92 -0.51 7.67
C MET A 38 4.27 -1.93 7.20
N GLY A 39 5.50 -2.14 6.72
CA GLY A 39 6.02 -3.38 6.13
C GLY A 39 6.20 -4.56 7.08
N THR A 40 5.39 -4.66 8.14
CA THR A 40 5.38 -5.83 9.02
C THR A 40 4.81 -7.04 8.27
N PRO A 41 5.30 -8.27 8.53
CA PRO A 41 4.81 -9.48 7.85
C PRO A 41 3.28 -9.65 7.90
N LYS A 42 2.67 -9.29 9.04
CA LYS A 42 1.21 -9.33 9.22
C LYS A 42 0.48 -8.40 8.28
N ASN A 43 0.95 -7.15 8.13
CA ASN A 43 0.28 -6.18 7.28
C ASN A 43 0.45 -6.56 5.80
N ILE A 44 1.62 -7.07 5.40
CA ILE A 44 1.87 -7.55 4.05
C ILE A 44 0.87 -8.67 3.71
N GLN A 45 0.69 -9.64 4.60
CA GLN A 45 -0.29 -10.71 4.41
C GLN A 45 -1.72 -10.17 4.27
N ILE A 46 -2.14 -9.22 5.12
CA ILE A 46 -3.47 -8.58 5.02
C ILE A 46 -3.67 -7.94 3.64
N LEU A 47 -2.63 -7.31 3.10
CA LEU A 47 -2.70 -6.62 1.83
C LEU A 47 -2.72 -7.61 0.65
N ALA A 48 -1.95 -8.69 0.72
CA ALA A 48 -1.98 -9.81 -0.23
C ALA A 48 -3.35 -10.49 -0.25
N ASP A 49 -3.95 -10.75 0.93
CA ASP A 49 -5.29 -11.35 1.06
C ASP A 49 -6.39 -10.43 0.49
N ALA A 50 -6.16 -9.11 0.49
CA ALA A 50 -7.03 -8.12 -0.16
C ALA A 50 -6.84 -8.05 -1.69
N GLY A 51 -6.01 -8.95 -2.25
CA GLY A 51 -5.74 -9.11 -3.68
C GLY A 51 -4.85 -8.03 -4.26
N TYR A 52 -3.94 -7.45 -3.48
CA TYR A 52 -2.88 -6.58 -4.01
C TYR A 52 -1.66 -7.43 -4.35
N ASP A 53 -1.11 -7.21 -5.53
CA ASP A 53 0.00 -8.00 -6.07
C ASP A 53 1.34 -7.26 -5.93
N GLY A 54 2.44 -8.01 -6.07
CA GLY A 54 3.80 -7.46 -6.13
C GLY A 54 4.40 -7.04 -4.79
N ILE A 55 3.67 -7.23 -3.68
CA ILE A 55 4.09 -6.77 -2.34
C ILE A 55 5.14 -7.69 -1.73
N ASP A 56 4.99 -9.00 -1.88
CA ASP A 56 5.90 -10.00 -1.31
C ASP A 56 7.34 -9.87 -1.86
N GLY A 57 7.47 -9.37 -3.10
CA GLY A 57 8.76 -9.12 -3.75
C GLY A 57 9.51 -7.88 -3.23
N LEU A 58 8.88 -7.03 -2.41
CA LEU A 58 9.48 -5.78 -1.95
C LEU A 58 10.49 -5.96 -0.82
N GLY A 59 10.50 -7.10 -0.13
CA GLY A 59 11.42 -7.35 1.00
C GLY A 59 11.22 -6.39 2.18
N ALA A 60 9.99 -5.92 2.39
CA ALA A 60 9.68 -4.88 3.37
C ALA A 60 9.97 -5.31 4.82
N SER A 61 10.48 -4.36 5.61
CA SER A 61 10.64 -4.48 7.06
C SER A 61 9.62 -3.64 7.82
N SER A 62 9.52 -3.86 9.13
CA SER A 62 8.58 -3.13 10.01
C SER A 62 8.75 -1.61 10.01
N ASN A 63 9.90 -1.08 9.60
CA ASN A 63 10.18 0.36 9.54
C ASN A 63 9.90 0.98 8.17
N ASP A 64 9.50 0.17 7.19
CA ASP A 64 9.31 0.62 5.82
C ASP A 64 7.83 0.89 5.57
N LEU A 65 7.57 1.94 4.79
CA LEU A 65 6.24 2.24 4.30
C LEU A 65 6.02 1.50 2.99
N VAL A 66 4.95 0.72 2.91
CA VAL A 66 4.48 0.10 1.68
C VAL A 66 3.25 0.85 1.19
N VAL A 67 3.25 1.18 -0.10
CA VAL A 67 2.15 1.85 -0.79
C VAL A 67 1.70 0.96 -1.94
N SER A 68 0.42 0.60 -1.96
CA SER A 68 -0.17 -0.22 -3.02
C SER A 68 -1.41 0.45 -3.58
N LEU A 69 -1.47 0.57 -4.90
CA LEU A 69 -2.54 1.24 -5.65
C LEU A 69 -3.15 0.29 -6.67
N LYS A 70 -4.47 0.33 -6.81
CA LYS A 70 -5.21 -0.28 -7.92
C LYS A 70 -5.86 0.84 -8.71
N ALA A 71 -5.55 0.91 -10.00
CA ALA A 71 -5.98 1.96 -10.89
C ALA A 71 -6.61 1.40 -12.17
N ASP A 72 -7.37 2.24 -12.87
CA ASP A 72 -7.92 1.91 -14.17
C ASP A 72 -6.78 1.65 -15.16
N SER A 73 -6.92 0.60 -15.98
CA SER A 73 -6.02 0.40 -17.12
C SER A 73 -6.45 1.38 -18.20
N SER A 74 -5.64 2.41 -18.46
CA SER A 74 -5.86 3.31 -19.61
C SER A 74 -5.73 2.57 -20.93
#